data_AF-A0A2V9G9E2-F1
#
_entry.id   AF-A0A2V9G9E2-F1
#
_cell.length_a   1.000
_cell.length_b   1.000
_cell.length_c   1.000
_cell.angle_alpha   90.00
_cell.angle_beta   90.00
_cell.angle_gamma   90.00
#
_symmetry.space_group_name_H-M   'P 1'
#
loop_
_entity.id
_entity.type
_entity.pdbx_description
1 polymer ?
#
loop_
_entity_poly.entity_id
_entity_poly.type
_entity_poly.pdbx_seq_one_letter_code
_entity_poly.pdbx_strand_id
1 'polypeptide(L)'
;MVSPSQSSLQTQQPAAGAPPPATPSTSFSQRGVAGAVASPFGAQAPQGGLNIVVMDPAHGGTDPGARGTGGIRESEIVLDFAIQVRRALELQGFQVVQTRQGNENPSFDDRSATANAQRGAVFVSLHISSTGLPGTVRVYVNSDLPPLADSNGLIPWDRAQAPFLGLSRTFGDLVQGLLVQRFKGSPETAQTASVRQLRTTAAPAIAVEISSVTVEDRADLDRMAPGVADAIARGAAAFKPAYVVPNSPGALP
;
A
#
# COMPACT_ATOMS: atom_id res chain seq x y z
N MET A 1 65.42 -32.91 3.30
CA MET A 1 64.90 -32.96 4.69
C MET A 1 64.17 -31.65 4.95
N VAL A 2 62.83 -31.64 4.97
CA VAL A 2 61.95 -30.98 5.96
C VAL A 2 60.56 -31.58 5.75
N SER A 3 59.99 -32.18 6.80
CA SER A 3 58.69 -32.86 6.84
C SER A 3 57.50 -31.88 6.90
N PRO A 4 56.30 -32.27 6.48
CA PRO A 4 55.08 -31.48 6.62
C PRO A 4 54.43 -31.69 8.01
N SER A 5 54.05 -30.58 8.65
CA SER A 5 53.35 -30.56 9.94
C SER A 5 51.85 -30.77 9.75
N GLN A 6 51.30 -31.82 10.34
CA GLN A 6 49.86 -32.04 10.45
C GLN A 6 49.26 -31.17 11.56
N SER A 7 48.11 -30.56 11.30
CA SER A 7 47.32 -29.83 12.30
C SER A 7 46.07 -30.64 12.62
N SER A 8 45.92 -31.00 13.89
CA SER A 8 44.83 -31.82 14.45
C SER A 8 43.55 -31.01 14.63
N LEU A 9 42.44 -31.57 14.15
CA LEU A 9 41.08 -31.11 14.41
C LEU A 9 40.70 -31.42 15.86
N GLN A 10 40.41 -30.38 16.65
CA GLN A 10 39.88 -30.52 18.00
C GLN A 10 38.40 -30.11 17.99
N THR A 11 37.52 -31.08 18.23
CA THR A 11 36.08 -30.95 18.38
C THR A 11 35.74 -30.20 19.67
N GLN A 12 35.12 -29.03 19.55
CA GLN A 12 34.53 -28.32 20.70
C GLN A 12 33.12 -28.85 21.00
N GLN A 13 32.93 -29.25 22.25
CA GLN A 13 31.70 -29.73 22.85
C GLN A 13 30.85 -28.52 23.33
N PRO A 14 29.50 -28.54 23.20
CA PRO A 14 28.66 -27.42 23.58
C PRO A 14 28.45 -27.31 25.11
N ALA A 15 28.56 -26.09 25.64
CA ALA A 15 28.34 -25.76 27.03
C ALA A 15 26.83 -25.75 27.41
N ALA A 16 26.54 -26.19 28.63
CA ALA A 16 25.21 -26.33 29.22
C ALA A 16 24.55 -24.98 29.55
N GLY A 17 23.21 -24.98 29.55
CA GLY A 17 22.33 -23.82 29.49
C GLY A 17 22.28 -22.91 30.73
N ALA A 18 22.06 -21.63 30.46
CA ALA A 18 21.71 -20.60 31.43
C ALA A 18 20.17 -20.50 31.59
N PRO A 19 19.64 -20.24 32.80
CA PRO A 19 18.20 -20.07 33.01
C PRO A 19 17.71 -18.71 32.46
N PRO A 20 16.43 -18.61 32.03
CA PRO A 20 15.88 -17.37 31.49
C PRO A 20 15.64 -16.31 32.60
N PRO A 21 15.69 -15.01 32.26
CA PRO A 21 15.42 -13.94 33.22
C PRO A 21 13.92 -13.87 33.58
N ALA A 22 13.63 -13.64 34.86
CA ALA A 22 12.29 -13.46 35.38
C ALA A 22 11.67 -12.13 34.89
N THR A 23 10.45 -12.20 34.36
CA THR A 23 9.63 -11.02 34.03
C THR A 23 8.93 -10.49 35.29
N PRO A 24 8.99 -9.18 35.59
CA PRO A 24 8.18 -8.62 36.66
C PRO A 24 6.72 -8.53 36.19
N SER A 25 5.84 -9.23 36.89
CA SER A 25 4.39 -9.12 36.73
C SER A 25 3.90 -7.91 37.51
N THR A 26 3.66 -6.79 36.83
CA THR A 26 2.96 -5.63 37.42
C THR A 26 1.46 -5.75 37.17
N SER A 27 0.74 -6.15 38.21
CA SER A 27 -0.72 -6.13 38.26
C SER A 27 -1.20 -4.68 38.42
N PHE A 28 -1.70 -4.06 37.35
CA PHE A 28 -2.39 -2.77 37.47
C PHE A 28 -3.85 -3.01 37.85
N SER A 29 -4.18 -2.70 39.11
CA SER A 29 -5.57 -2.65 39.59
C SER A 29 -6.35 -1.57 38.84
N GLN A 30 -7.37 -1.96 38.08
CA GLN A 30 -8.36 -1.04 37.55
C GLN A 30 -9.20 -0.48 38.70
N ARG A 31 -8.97 0.79 39.06
CA ARG A 31 -9.91 1.57 39.86
C ARG A 31 -10.65 2.48 38.88
N GLY A 32 -11.96 2.27 38.78
CA GLY A 32 -12.82 2.95 37.82
C GLY A 32 -12.84 4.46 38.02
N VAL A 33 -12.72 5.17 36.90
CA VAL A 33 -13.18 6.54 36.74
C VAL A 33 -14.23 6.52 35.65
N ALA A 34 -15.48 6.45 36.07
CA ALA A 34 -16.63 6.70 35.24
C ALA A 34 -16.67 8.21 34.92
N GLY A 35 -16.76 8.53 33.62
CA GLY A 35 -16.88 9.92 33.15
C GLY A 35 -16.45 10.10 31.70
N ALA A 36 -16.96 9.30 30.78
CA ALA A 36 -16.81 9.58 29.36
C ALA A 36 -17.76 10.73 28.99
N VAL A 37 -17.20 11.92 28.79
CA VAL A 37 -17.89 13.00 28.06
C VAL A 37 -18.08 12.54 26.61
N ALA A 38 -19.32 12.26 26.24
CA ALA A 38 -19.69 11.93 24.87
C ALA A 38 -19.44 13.16 23.97
N SER A 39 -18.53 13.03 23.00
CA SER A 39 -18.39 13.99 21.92
C SER A 39 -19.70 14.05 21.11
N PRO A 40 -20.20 15.23 20.74
CA PRO A 40 -21.46 15.39 19.99
C PRO A 40 -21.36 14.91 18.53
N PHE A 41 -20.18 14.46 18.10
CA PHE A 41 -19.96 13.84 16.80
C PHE A 41 -19.80 12.33 17.00
N GLY A 42 -20.93 11.63 17.06
CA GLY A 42 -20.95 10.17 17.01
C GLY A 42 -20.37 9.70 15.68
N ALA A 43 -19.11 9.31 15.66
CA ALA A 43 -18.55 8.56 14.55
C ALA A 43 -19.21 7.16 14.57
N GLN A 44 -20.22 6.96 13.74
CA GLN A 44 -20.69 5.61 13.44
C GLN A 44 -19.57 4.90 12.69
N ALA A 45 -18.98 3.88 13.31
CA ALA A 45 -18.07 2.99 12.62
C ALA A 45 -18.82 2.32 11.46
N PRO A 46 -18.29 2.30 10.22
CA PRO A 46 -18.97 1.63 9.12
C PRO A 46 -19.03 0.14 9.41
N GLN A 47 -20.27 -0.38 9.46
CA GLN A 47 -20.57 -1.80 9.55
C GLN A 47 -20.13 -2.47 8.24
N GLY A 48 -19.07 -3.28 8.28
CA GLY A 48 -18.67 -4.19 7.19
C GLY A 48 -18.41 -3.54 5.82
N GLY A 49 -17.46 -2.59 5.75
CA GLY A 49 -17.07 -1.91 4.51
C GLY A 49 -15.58 -1.53 4.49
N LEU A 50 -15.11 -1.03 3.33
CA LEU A 50 -13.79 -0.41 3.19
C LEU A 50 -13.67 0.77 4.17
N ASN A 51 -12.73 0.67 5.12
CA ASN A 51 -12.54 1.70 6.15
C ASN A 51 -11.14 2.33 6.10
N ILE A 52 -10.18 1.65 5.48
CA ILE A 52 -8.76 2.00 5.51
C ILE A 52 -8.25 2.15 4.08
N VAL A 53 -7.53 3.23 3.82
CA VAL A 53 -6.70 3.35 2.62
C VAL A 53 -5.24 3.32 3.04
N VAL A 54 -4.51 2.31 2.56
CA VAL A 54 -3.06 2.28 2.67
C VAL A 54 -2.50 3.00 1.46
N MET A 55 -1.83 4.12 1.70
CA MET A 55 -1.29 4.98 0.67
C MET A 55 0.23 4.83 0.64
N ASP A 56 0.76 4.57 -0.54
CA ASP A 56 2.17 4.32 -0.78
C ASP A 56 2.77 5.42 -1.67
N PRO A 57 3.39 6.46 -1.10
CA PRO A 57 4.24 7.34 -1.86
C PRO A 57 5.47 6.54 -2.30
N ALA A 58 5.60 6.24 -3.59
CA ALA A 58 6.67 5.38 -4.09
C ALA A 58 8.07 5.97 -3.85
N HIS A 59 9.09 5.11 -3.93
CA HIS A 59 10.50 5.51 -3.83
C HIS A 59 10.86 6.15 -2.47
N GLY A 60 11.99 6.87 -2.41
CA GLY A 60 12.50 7.59 -1.25
C GLY A 60 13.99 7.29 -0.98
N GLY A 61 14.58 8.01 -0.04
CA GLY A 61 15.96 7.81 0.39
C GLY A 61 16.93 7.98 -0.78
N THR A 62 17.71 6.94 -1.08
CA THR A 62 18.65 6.93 -2.20
C THR A 62 18.00 6.60 -3.55
N ASP A 63 16.74 6.19 -3.55
CA ASP A 63 15.95 5.95 -4.76
C ASP A 63 15.07 7.17 -5.03
N PRO A 64 15.44 8.07 -5.95
CA PRO A 64 14.63 9.23 -6.25
C PRO A 64 13.43 8.91 -7.15
N GLY A 65 13.32 7.69 -7.66
CA GLY A 65 12.45 7.34 -8.77
C GLY A 65 12.87 8.06 -10.06
N ALA A 66 11.89 8.36 -10.91
CA ALA A 66 12.07 9.14 -12.13
C ALA A 66 12.65 10.55 -11.84
N ARG A 67 13.50 11.02 -12.76
CA ARG A 67 14.16 12.33 -12.67
C ARG A 67 13.80 13.18 -13.87
N GLY A 68 13.36 14.40 -13.61
CA GLY A 68 13.02 15.39 -14.64
C GLY A 68 14.07 16.48 -14.78
N THR A 69 13.77 17.46 -15.63
CA THR A 69 14.52 18.70 -15.73
C THR A 69 14.42 19.50 -14.42
N GLY A 70 15.32 20.46 -14.20
CA GLY A 70 15.24 21.37 -13.04
C GLY A 70 15.42 20.72 -11.66
N GLY A 71 15.86 19.46 -11.60
CA GLY A 71 16.06 18.74 -10.33
C GLY A 71 14.82 18.01 -9.80
N ILE A 72 13.76 17.89 -10.62
CA ILE A 72 12.53 17.16 -10.26
C ILE A 72 12.86 15.69 -9.93
N ARG A 73 12.37 15.22 -8.78
CA ARG A 73 12.50 13.83 -8.31
C ARG A 73 11.14 13.27 -7.96
N GLU A 74 10.76 12.17 -8.58
CA GLU A 74 9.48 11.48 -8.35
C GLU A 74 9.18 11.31 -6.85
N SER A 75 10.15 10.79 -6.09
CA SER A 75 10.03 10.54 -4.65
C SER A 75 9.55 11.74 -3.82
N GLU A 76 9.94 12.97 -4.20
CA GLU A 76 9.52 14.21 -3.54
C GLU A 76 8.10 14.58 -3.97
N ILE A 77 7.79 14.48 -5.27
CA ILE A 77 6.46 14.80 -5.83
C ILE A 77 5.40 13.90 -5.22
N VAL A 78 5.63 12.59 -5.21
CA VAL A 78 4.62 11.63 -4.73
C VAL A 78 4.39 11.78 -3.23
N LEU A 79 5.39 12.27 -2.48
CA LEU A 79 5.22 12.61 -1.06
C LEU A 79 4.32 13.84 -0.89
N ASP A 80 4.50 14.89 -1.70
CA ASP A 80 3.64 16.07 -1.69
C ASP A 80 2.19 15.74 -2.09
N PHE A 81 2.02 14.90 -3.12
CA PHE A 81 0.71 14.42 -3.56
C PHE A 81 0.03 13.59 -2.46
N ALA A 82 0.79 12.74 -1.77
CA ALA A 82 0.26 11.91 -0.70
C ALA A 82 -0.38 12.76 0.41
N ILE A 83 0.20 13.90 0.78
CA ILE A 83 -0.39 14.80 1.78
C ILE A 83 -1.79 15.27 1.34
N GLN A 84 -1.96 15.63 0.06
CA GLN A 84 -3.24 16.09 -0.47
C GLN A 84 -4.26 14.95 -0.60
N VAL A 85 -3.83 13.80 -1.11
CA VAL A 85 -4.68 12.60 -1.25
C VAL A 85 -5.16 12.13 0.13
N ARG A 86 -4.26 12.07 1.13
CA ARG A 86 -4.61 11.76 2.52
C ARG A 86 -5.69 12.68 3.04
N ARG A 87 -5.51 14.00 2.91
CA ARG A 87 -6.50 14.97 3.38
C ARG A 87 -7.86 14.76 2.71
N ALA A 88 -7.89 14.52 1.40
CA ALA A 88 -9.13 14.27 0.67
C ALA A 88 -9.83 12.99 1.14
N LEU A 89 -9.06 11.92 1.40
CA LEU A 89 -9.58 10.65 1.93
C LEU A 89 -10.11 10.78 3.36
N GLU A 90 -9.38 11.46 4.25
CA GLU A 90 -9.82 11.71 5.64
C GLU A 90 -11.13 12.52 5.67
N LEU A 91 -11.30 13.48 4.76
CA LEU A 91 -12.55 14.24 4.60
C LEU A 91 -13.73 13.36 4.13
N GLN A 92 -13.47 12.23 3.47
CA GLN A 92 -14.47 11.22 3.12
C GLN A 92 -14.69 10.19 4.27
N GLY A 93 -13.99 10.34 5.40
CA GLY A 93 -14.14 9.49 6.58
C GLY A 93 -13.24 8.25 6.59
N PHE A 94 -12.28 8.12 5.66
CA PHE A 94 -11.33 7.01 5.67
C PHE A 94 -10.23 7.20 6.71
N GLN A 95 -9.78 6.10 7.30
CA GLN A 95 -8.50 6.05 7.98
C GLN A 95 -7.39 5.89 6.93
N VAL A 96 -6.34 6.71 7.01
CA VAL A 96 -5.23 6.66 6.04
C VAL A 96 -3.95 6.20 6.74
N VAL A 97 -3.37 5.12 6.25
CA VAL A 97 -2.07 4.60 6.69
C VAL A 97 -1.07 4.84 5.57
N GLN A 98 0.07 5.47 5.87
CA GLN A 98 1.11 5.72 4.88
C GLN A 98 2.28 4.76 5.07
N THR A 99 2.83 4.22 3.99
CA THR A 99 4.04 3.37 4.02
C THR A 99 5.29 4.18 4.41
N ARG A 100 5.31 5.46 4.10
CA ARG A 100 6.30 6.46 4.54
C ARG A 100 5.67 7.85 4.67
N GLN A 101 6.26 8.68 5.52
CA GLN A 101 5.83 10.07 5.74
C GLN A 101 6.96 11.09 5.49
N GLY A 102 8.19 10.62 5.33
CA GLY A 102 9.35 11.43 4.97
C GLY A 102 10.11 10.80 3.80
N ASN A 103 11.42 11.05 3.76
CA ASN A 103 12.31 10.57 2.70
C ASN A 103 12.84 9.15 2.97
N GLU A 104 12.10 8.30 3.67
CA GLU A 104 12.47 6.90 3.84
C GLU A 104 12.24 6.11 2.55
N ASN A 105 12.97 5.01 2.35
CA ASN A 105 12.67 4.04 1.30
C ASN A 105 12.29 2.68 1.87
N PRO A 106 11.04 2.48 2.31
CA PRO A 106 10.57 1.15 2.70
C PRO A 106 10.78 0.16 1.56
N SER A 107 11.20 -1.07 1.88
CA SER A 107 11.31 -2.12 0.87
C SER A 107 9.93 -2.48 0.31
N PHE A 108 9.90 -3.17 -0.84
CA PHE A 108 8.61 -3.64 -1.39
C PHE A 108 7.86 -4.55 -0.41
N ASP A 109 8.57 -5.37 0.35
CA ASP A 109 7.96 -6.24 1.35
C ASP A 109 7.45 -5.46 2.57
N ASP A 110 8.14 -4.40 3.01
CA ASP A 110 7.64 -3.53 4.09
C ASP A 110 6.37 -2.77 3.67
N ARG A 111 6.32 -2.32 2.42
CA ARG A 111 5.14 -1.65 1.84
C ARG A 111 3.95 -2.59 1.81
N SER A 112 4.13 -3.82 1.30
CA SER A 112 3.03 -4.79 1.28
C SER A 112 2.70 -5.34 2.67
N ALA A 113 3.66 -5.49 3.59
CA ALA A 113 3.40 -5.86 4.97
C ALA A 113 2.51 -4.83 5.68
N THR A 114 2.76 -3.53 5.44
CA THR A 114 1.93 -2.43 5.96
C THR A 114 0.48 -2.57 5.49
N ALA A 115 0.27 -2.87 4.20
CA ALA A 115 -1.06 -3.07 3.62
C ALA A 115 -1.74 -4.34 4.16
N ASN A 116 -1.01 -5.45 4.18
CA ASN A 116 -1.52 -6.77 4.53
C ASN A 116 -1.88 -6.90 6.00
N ALA A 117 -1.33 -6.05 6.86
CA ALA A 117 -1.71 -5.94 8.26
C ALA A 117 -3.11 -5.31 8.46
N GLN A 118 -3.68 -4.65 7.43
CA GLN A 118 -4.96 -3.95 7.53
C GLN A 118 -6.10 -4.80 6.97
N ARG A 119 -7.10 -5.11 7.80
CA ARG A 119 -8.33 -5.77 7.34
C ARG A 119 -9.25 -4.76 6.67
N GLY A 120 -9.81 -5.12 5.51
CA GLY A 120 -10.77 -4.27 4.79
C GLY A 120 -10.15 -2.96 4.29
N ALA A 121 -8.90 -3.03 3.82
CA ALA A 121 -8.21 -1.90 3.21
C ALA A 121 -8.21 -1.98 1.68
N VAL A 122 -7.95 -0.84 1.04
CA VAL A 122 -7.40 -0.77 -0.33
C VAL A 122 -5.99 -0.21 -0.28
N PHE A 123 -5.19 -0.54 -1.27
CA PHE A 123 -3.83 -0.03 -1.43
C PHE A 123 -3.73 0.88 -2.65
N VAL A 124 -3.12 2.06 -2.47
CA VAL A 124 -2.93 3.05 -3.54
C VAL A 124 -1.46 3.45 -3.56
N SER A 125 -0.72 3.01 -4.58
CA SER A 125 0.65 3.49 -4.84
C SER A 125 0.62 4.71 -5.74
N LEU A 126 1.35 5.76 -5.38
CA LEU A 126 1.49 6.98 -6.18
C LEU A 126 2.87 7.02 -6.83
N HIS A 127 2.88 7.24 -8.14
CA HIS A 127 4.07 7.29 -9.00
C HIS A 127 4.03 8.49 -9.94
N ILE A 128 5.18 8.86 -10.50
CA ILE A 128 5.33 9.78 -11.62
C ILE A 128 6.10 9.06 -12.72
N SER A 129 5.55 8.99 -13.92
CA SER A 129 6.21 8.25 -14.99
C SER A 129 7.50 8.93 -15.44
N SER A 130 8.49 8.13 -15.85
CA SER A 130 9.71 8.64 -16.49
C SER A 130 9.48 9.16 -17.91
N THR A 131 8.39 8.71 -18.53
CA THR A 131 8.02 8.98 -19.92
C THR A 131 6.50 9.10 -20.04
N GLY A 132 6.01 9.45 -21.23
CA GLY A 132 4.58 9.55 -21.52
C GLY A 132 4.09 11.00 -21.60
N LEU A 133 2.84 11.17 -21.99
CA LEU A 133 2.25 12.48 -22.25
C LEU A 133 2.03 13.25 -20.92
N PRO A 134 2.68 14.40 -20.72
CA PRO A 134 2.43 15.24 -19.54
C PRO A 134 0.96 15.65 -19.43
N GLY A 135 0.47 15.79 -18.20
CA GLY A 135 -0.91 16.19 -17.92
C GLY A 135 -1.93 15.06 -17.97
N THR A 136 -1.51 13.82 -18.24
CA THR A 136 -2.37 12.61 -18.20
C THR A 136 -2.14 11.82 -16.91
N VAL A 137 -3.12 11.01 -16.49
CA VAL A 137 -3.00 10.14 -15.33
C VAL A 137 -3.47 8.74 -15.71
N ARG A 138 -2.71 7.71 -15.31
CA ARG A 138 -3.01 6.31 -15.59
C ARG A 138 -3.07 5.51 -14.31
N VAL A 139 -4.12 4.71 -14.19
CA VAL A 139 -4.27 3.72 -13.13
C VAL A 139 -3.91 2.37 -13.68
N TYR A 140 -2.98 1.69 -13.00
CA TYR A 140 -2.58 0.33 -13.27
C TYR A 140 -3.11 -0.60 -12.17
N VAL A 141 -3.58 -1.76 -12.62
CA VAL A 141 -3.86 -2.93 -11.79
C VAL A 141 -2.95 -4.06 -12.22
N ASN A 142 -2.61 -4.95 -11.28
CA ASN A 142 -1.77 -6.09 -11.60
C ASN A 142 -2.49 -7.03 -12.59
N SER A 143 -1.75 -7.64 -13.51
CA SER A 143 -2.35 -8.47 -14.58
C SER A 143 -1.69 -9.83 -14.83
N ASP A 144 -0.60 -10.13 -14.14
CA ASP A 144 0.32 -11.17 -14.61
C ASP A 144 0.44 -12.34 -13.62
N LEU A 145 -0.64 -12.66 -12.93
CA LEU A 145 -0.69 -13.82 -12.05
C LEU A 145 -1.43 -14.96 -12.76
N PRO A 146 -0.75 -16.08 -13.09
CA PRO A 146 -1.40 -17.34 -13.45
C PRO A 146 -2.58 -17.71 -12.53
N PRO A 147 -3.48 -18.64 -12.86
CA PRO A 147 -4.41 -19.17 -11.86
C PRO A 147 -3.64 -19.71 -10.63
N LEU A 148 -4.19 -19.52 -9.42
CA LEU A 148 -3.64 -20.19 -8.24
C LEU A 148 -3.83 -21.69 -8.43
N ALA A 149 -2.74 -22.46 -8.35
CA ALA A 149 -2.83 -23.91 -8.21
C ALA A 149 -3.48 -24.24 -6.85
N ASP A 150 -4.04 -25.44 -6.70
CA ASP A 150 -4.61 -25.89 -5.42
C ASP A 150 -3.52 -25.86 -4.33
N SER A 151 -3.55 -24.80 -3.53
CA SER A 151 -2.46 -24.48 -2.62
C SER A 151 -2.79 -24.90 -1.19
N ASN A 152 -3.51 -26.00 -0.95
CA ASN A 152 -3.93 -26.45 0.40
C ASN A 152 -4.44 -25.32 1.34
N GLY A 153 -5.00 -24.24 0.79
CA GLY A 153 -5.42 -23.04 1.54
C GLY A 153 -4.33 -21.99 1.87
N LEU A 154 -3.06 -22.21 1.55
CA LEU A 154 -1.96 -21.25 1.73
C LEU A 154 -1.66 -20.50 0.42
N ILE A 155 -1.68 -19.17 0.43
CA ILE A 155 -1.31 -18.37 -0.74
C ILE A 155 0.16 -17.97 -0.63
N PRO A 156 1.03 -18.28 -1.62
CA PRO A 156 2.40 -17.80 -1.63
C PRO A 156 2.47 -16.25 -1.59
N TRP A 157 3.47 -15.69 -0.92
CA TRP A 157 3.57 -14.23 -0.71
C TRP A 157 3.57 -13.42 -2.02
N ASP A 158 4.30 -13.90 -3.03
CA ASP A 158 4.36 -13.33 -4.38
C ASP A 158 3.04 -13.46 -5.16
N ARG A 159 2.04 -14.11 -4.57
CA ARG A 159 0.71 -14.37 -5.14
C ARG A 159 -0.41 -13.76 -4.30
N ALA A 160 -0.08 -13.00 -3.26
CA ALA A 160 -1.02 -12.41 -2.32
C ALA A 160 -2.12 -11.58 -2.98
N GLN A 161 -1.84 -10.98 -4.14
CA GLN A 161 -2.79 -10.16 -4.89
C GLN A 161 -3.82 -10.95 -5.69
N ALA A 162 -3.58 -12.23 -5.98
CA ALA A 162 -4.41 -13.02 -6.89
C ALA A 162 -5.92 -13.03 -6.52
N PRO A 163 -6.33 -13.17 -5.24
CA PRO A 163 -7.74 -13.16 -4.87
C PRO A 163 -8.43 -11.80 -5.10
N PHE A 164 -7.67 -10.72 -5.24
CA PHE A 164 -8.19 -9.35 -5.27
C PHE A 164 -8.10 -8.71 -6.66
N LEU A 165 -7.68 -9.43 -7.70
CA LEU A 165 -7.51 -8.85 -9.06
C LEU A 165 -8.82 -8.27 -9.61
N GLY A 166 -9.94 -8.98 -9.42
CA GLY A 166 -11.26 -8.48 -9.84
C GLY A 166 -11.67 -7.20 -9.10
N LEU A 167 -11.49 -7.19 -7.77
CA LEU A 167 -11.77 -6.02 -6.92
C LEU A 167 -10.83 -4.85 -7.25
N SER A 168 -9.56 -5.13 -7.53
CA SER A 168 -8.56 -4.13 -7.96
C SER A 168 -8.97 -3.50 -9.28
N ARG A 169 -9.45 -4.30 -10.25
CA ARG A 169 -9.98 -3.78 -11.52
C ARG A 169 -11.19 -2.87 -11.30
N THR A 170 -12.17 -3.31 -10.52
CA THR A 170 -13.35 -2.47 -10.20
C THR A 170 -12.94 -1.16 -9.53
N PHE A 171 -12.06 -1.21 -8.53
CA PHE A 171 -11.58 -0.02 -7.85
C PHE A 171 -10.78 0.90 -8.81
N GLY A 172 -9.89 0.32 -9.61
CA GLY A 172 -9.10 1.05 -10.59
C GLY A 172 -9.95 1.73 -11.66
N ASP A 173 -10.97 1.06 -12.18
CA ASP A 173 -11.88 1.63 -13.18
C ASP A 173 -12.71 2.79 -12.60
N LEU A 174 -13.13 2.70 -11.33
CA LEU A 174 -13.79 3.80 -10.64
C LEU A 174 -12.89 5.04 -10.54
N VAL A 175 -11.63 4.85 -10.11
CA VAL A 175 -10.67 5.96 -9.98
C VAL A 175 -10.30 6.53 -11.36
N GLN A 176 -10.00 5.67 -12.34
CA GLN A 176 -9.63 6.11 -13.69
C GLN A 176 -10.78 6.86 -14.39
N GLY A 177 -12.02 6.39 -14.24
CA GLY A 177 -13.20 7.05 -14.80
C GLY A 177 -13.45 8.46 -14.26
N LEU A 178 -12.99 8.76 -13.04
CA LEU A 178 -13.00 10.11 -12.48
C LEU A 178 -11.81 10.95 -12.98
N LEU A 179 -10.62 10.33 -13.09
CA LEU A 179 -9.42 11.00 -13.58
C LEU A 179 -9.57 11.48 -15.03
N VAL A 180 -10.15 10.67 -15.91
CA VAL A 180 -10.30 11.02 -17.34
C VAL A 180 -11.21 12.23 -17.57
N GLN A 181 -12.17 12.48 -16.68
CA GLN A 181 -13.03 13.66 -16.75
C GLN A 181 -12.25 14.97 -16.53
N ARG A 182 -11.11 14.89 -15.84
CA ARG A 182 -10.31 16.05 -15.44
C ARG A 182 -9.01 16.18 -16.24
N PHE A 183 -8.39 15.06 -16.58
CA PHE A 183 -7.09 14.99 -17.24
C PHE A 183 -7.26 14.46 -18.67
N LYS A 184 -7.54 15.36 -19.61
CA LYS A 184 -7.76 15.03 -21.02
C LYS A 184 -6.57 14.24 -21.60
N GLY A 185 -6.86 13.17 -22.34
CA GLY A 185 -5.85 12.26 -22.88
C GLY A 185 -5.46 11.11 -21.96
N SER A 186 -6.01 11.06 -20.73
CA SER A 186 -5.93 9.87 -19.88
C SER A 186 -6.79 8.73 -20.43
N PRO A 187 -6.46 7.46 -20.16
CA PRO A 187 -7.29 6.32 -20.53
C PRO A 187 -8.68 6.37 -19.89
N GLU A 188 -9.67 5.75 -20.52
CA GLU A 188 -11.03 5.65 -19.98
C GLU A 188 -11.15 4.64 -18.84
N THR A 189 -10.32 3.58 -18.85
CA THR A 189 -10.34 2.47 -17.89
C THR A 189 -8.95 2.13 -17.39
N ALA A 190 -8.87 1.47 -16.23
CA ALA A 190 -7.62 1.06 -15.64
C ALA A 190 -6.90 0.02 -16.51
N GLN A 191 -5.61 0.25 -16.69
CA GLN A 191 -4.74 -0.59 -17.50
C GLN A 191 -4.16 -1.73 -16.67
N THR A 192 -3.74 -2.78 -17.36
CA THR A 192 -3.04 -3.93 -16.81
C THR A 192 -1.54 -3.76 -16.93
N ALA A 193 -0.77 -4.03 -15.86
CA ALA A 193 0.68 -4.13 -15.92
C ALA A 193 1.26 -5.00 -14.79
N SER A 194 2.44 -5.59 -15.02
CA SER A 194 3.28 -6.19 -13.98
C SER A 194 3.87 -5.12 -13.05
N VAL A 195 3.09 -4.67 -12.06
CA VAL A 195 3.57 -3.74 -11.04
C VAL A 195 4.04 -4.53 -9.81
N ARG A 196 5.35 -4.56 -9.57
CA ARG A 196 5.96 -5.36 -8.50
C ARG A 196 5.36 -5.05 -7.12
N GLN A 197 5.11 -3.78 -6.86
CA GLN A 197 4.55 -3.24 -5.61
C GLN A 197 3.16 -3.81 -5.32
N LEU A 198 2.36 -4.03 -6.37
CA LEU A 198 0.99 -4.54 -6.22
C LEU A 198 0.96 -6.05 -6.00
N ARG A 199 1.97 -6.79 -6.48
CA ARG A 199 1.98 -8.25 -6.54
C ARG A 199 1.87 -8.94 -5.18
N THR A 200 2.53 -8.40 -4.16
CA THR A 200 2.60 -8.97 -2.81
C THR A 200 1.55 -8.37 -1.86
N THR A 201 0.65 -7.54 -2.36
CA THR A 201 -0.40 -6.90 -1.57
C THR A 201 -1.66 -7.78 -1.54
N ALA A 202 -2.16 -8.11 -0.36
CA ALA A 202 -3.34 -8.94 -0.08
C ALA A 202 -4.60 -8.09 0.15
N ALA A 203 -4.85 -7.15 -0.77
CA ALA A 203 -5.96 -6.21 -0.72
C ALA A 203 -6.20 -5.62 -2.12
N PRO A 204 -7.42 -5.14 -2.46
CA PRO A 204 -7.64 -4.44 -3.72
C PRO A 204 -6.64 -3.29 -3.86
N ALA A 205 -5.86 -3.28 -4.96
CA ALA A 205 -4.73 -2.38 -5.08
C ALA A 205 -4.57 -1.79 -6.47
N ILE A 206 -4.15 -0.53 -6.49
CA ILE A 206 -3.87 0.21 -7.72
C ILE A 206 -2.53 0.93 -7.61
N ALA A 207 -1.88 1.14 -8.75
CA ALA A 207 -0.79 2.09 -8.90
C ALA A 207 -1.27 3.25 -9.78
N VAL A 208 -1.08 4.48 -9.33
CA VAL A 208 -1.49 5.69 -10.02
C VAL A 208 -0.24 6.39 -10.54
N GLU A 209 -0.04 6.32 -11.84
CA GLU A 209 1.01 7.01 -12.59
C GLU A 209 0.51 8.41 -12.95
N ILE A 210 0.97 9.41 -12.20
CA ILE A 210 0.55 10.79 -12.33
C ILE A 210 1.50 11.52 -13.29
N SER A 211 1.05 11.76 -14.51
CA SER A 211 1.80 12.52 -15.52
C SER A 211 3.18 11.89 -15.79
N SER A 212 4.15 12.73 -16.15
CA SER A 212 5.52 12.36 -16.46
C SER A 212 6.48 13.43 -15.94
N VAL A 213 7.68 13.04 -15.52
CA VAL A 213 8.78 13.97 -15.15
C VAL A 213 9.32 14.77 -16.34
N THR A 214 8.84 14.51 -17.56
CA THR A 214 9.19 15.25 -18.77
C THR A 214 8.52 16.62 -18.88
N VAL A 215 7.80 17.07 -17.85
CA VAL A 215 7.32 18.47 -17.73
C VAL A 215 8.50 19.44 -17.72
N GLU A 216 8.30 20.64 -18.26
CA GLU A 216 9.30 21.71 -18.21
C GLU A 216 9.32 22.40 -16.85
N ASP A 217 8.14 22.59 -16.24
CA ASP A 217 7.96 23.22 -14.93
C ASP A 217 7.29 22.25 -13.95
N ARG A 218 7.89 22.09 -12.76
CA ARG A 218 7.31 21.31 -11.66
C ARG A 218 5.91 21.80 -11.28
N ALA A 219 5.63 23.09 -11.40
CA ALA A 219 4.32 23.66 -11.08
C ALA A 219 3.19 23.05 -11.94
N ASP A 220 3.50 22.48 -13.11
CA ASP A 220 2.52 21.75 -13.91
C ASP A 220 2.02 20.49 -13.19
N LEU A 221 2.90 19.77 -12.51
CA LEU A 221 2.54 18.62 -11.68
C LEU A 221 1.78 19.07 -10.44
N ASP A 222 2.23 20.11 -9.75
CA ASP A 222 1.58 20.59 -8.53
C ASP A 222 0.13 21.01 -8.77
N ARG A 223 -0.15 21.62 -9.94
CA ARG A 223 -1.52 21.99 -10.36
C ARG A 223 -2.44 20.79 -10.56
N MET A 224 -1.91 19.58 -10.79
CA MET A 224 -2.72 18.36 -10.92
C MET A 224 -3.16 17.78 -9.57
N ALA A 225 -2.42 18.04 -8.49
CA ALA A 225 -2.61 17.37 -7.21
C ALA A 225 -4.03 17.44 -6.63
N PRO A 226 -4.74 18.58 -6.63
CA PRO A 226 -6.12 18.63 -6.14
C PRO A 226 -7.07 17.74 -6.94
N GLY A 227 -6.87 17.64 -8.26
CA GLY A 227 -7.69 16.79 -9.13
C GLY A 227 -7.45 15.31 -8.94
N VAL A 228 -6.18 14.92 -8.73
CA VAL A 228 -5.82 13.53 -8.43
C VAL A 228 -6.35 13.13 -7.06
N ALA A 229 -6.19 13.99 -6.05
CA ALA A 229 -6.69 13.75 -4.70
C ALA A 229 -8.22 13.56 -4.66
N ASP A 230 -8.99 14.44 -5.33
CA ASP A 230 -10.45 14.31 -5.42
C ASP A 230 -10.86 12.98 -6.10
N ALA A 231 -10.24 12.65 -7.23
CA ALA A 231 -10.58 11.43 -7.98
C ALA A 231 -10.30 10.15 -7.18
N ILE A 232 -9.16 10.06 -6.49
CA ILE A 232 -8.83 8.92 -5.62
C ILE A 232 -9.82 8.83 -4.46
N ALA A 233 -10.09 9.95 -3.78
CA ALA A 233 -10.97 9.95 -2.62
C ALA A 233 -12.42 9.57 -2.97
N ARG A 234 -12.95 10.12 -4.07
CA ARG A 234 -14.30 9.78 -4.56
C ARG A 234 -14.36 8.36 -5.12
N GLY A 235 -13.30 7.90 -5.78
CA GLY A 235 -13.21 6.51 -6.25
C GLY A 235 -13.23 5.52 -5.08
N ALA A 236 -12.50 5.81 -4.00
CA ALA A 236 -12.54 5.02 -2.78
C ALA A 236 -13.93 5.04 -2.11
N ALA A 237 -14.57 6.21 -2.02
CA ALA A 237 -15.92 6.34 -1.45
C ALA A 237 -17.00 5.60 -2.28
N ALA A 238 -16.83 5.55 -3.60
CA ALA A 238 -17.72 4.82 -4.49
C ALA A 238 -17.47 3.29 -4.46
N PHE A 239 -16.27 2.87 -4.07
CA PHE A 239 -15.88 1.46 -4.07
C PHE A 239 -16.48 0.74 -2.86
N LYS A 240 -17.44 -0.15 -3.13
CA LYS A 240 -18.13 -0.97 -2.11
C LYS A 240 -17.79 -2.44 -2.33
N PRO A 241 -16.63 -2.92 -1.86
CA PRO A 241 -16.25 -4.31 -2.03
C PRO A 241 -17.21 -5.21 -1.26
N ALA A 242 -17.82 -6.17 -1.96
CA ALA A 242 -18.46 -7.30 -1.31
C ALA A 242 -17.35 -8.29 -0.91
N TYR A 243 -16.76 -8.10 0.27
CA TYR A 243 -15.90 -9.12 0.84
C TYR A 243 -16.78 -10.31 1.22
N VAL A 244 -16.80 -11.37 0.40
CA VAL A 244 -17.38 -12.64 0.80
C VAL A 244 -16.49 -13.17 1.93
N VAL A 245 -16.91 -12.95 3.17
CA VAL A 245 -16.37 -13.72 4.30
C VAL A 245 -16.88 -15.14 4.08
N PRO A 246 -16.02 -16.15 3.87
CA PRO A 246 -16.49 -17.52 3.87
C PRO A 246 -17.16 -17.74 5.22
N ASN A 247 -18.47 -17.99 5.21
CA ASN A 247 -19.22 -18.28 6.42
C ASN A 247 -18.49 -19.39 7.18
N SER A 248 -18.50 -19.27 8.51
CA SER A 248 -17.96 -20.26 9.44
C SER A 248 -18.30 -21.69 8.99
N PRO A 249 -17.39 -22.66 9.15
CA PRO A 249 -17.64 -24.04 8.72
C PRO A 249 -18.88 -24.57 9.45
N GLY A 250 -19.97 -24.81 8.71
CA GLY A 250 -21.21 -25.33 9.30
C GLY A 250 -22.51 -25.17 8.50
N ALA A 251 -22.56 -24.35 7.43
CA ALA A 251 -23.75 -24.27 6.59
C ALA A 251 -23.48 -24.90 5.22
N LEU A 252 -23.93 -26.15 5.05
CA LEU A 252 -24.18 -26.75 3.73
C LEU A 252 -25.64 -26.47 3.32
N PRO A 253 -25.95 -26.48 2.02
CA PRO A 253 -27.28 -26.16 1.47
C PRO A 253 -28.40 -27.05 2.00
#